data_AF-A0A958ZBQ9-F1
#
_entry.id   AF-A0A958ZBQ9-F1
#
_cell.length_a   1.000
_cell.length_b   1.000
_cell.length_c   1.000
_cell.angle_alpha   90.00
_cell.angle_beta   90.00
_cell.angle_gamma   90.00
#
_symmetry.space_group_name_H-M   'P 1'
#
loop_
_entity.id
_entity.type
_entity.pdbx_description
1 polymer ?
#
loop_
_entity_poly.entity_id
_entity_poly.type
_entity_poly.pdbx_seq_one_letter_code
_entity_poly.pdbx_strand_id
1 'polypeptide(L)'
;MSVKPVYFIFIGLFIISCNSPQKKETTKPVPITLVKTPELTLAEANRLAQLPLRCMETEYPNKLGQTLGSATDLNTPKTLHPAFYGCFDWHSAVHGHWSLVKLLKEFPDLDNADTIRQKLLAGMSKEHILAEVAYFNRETEKSYERTYGWAWLLKL
;
A
#
# COMPACT_ATOMS: atom_id res chain seq x y z
N MET A 1 22.73 22.78 62.28
CA MET A 1 21.93 23.55 61.31
C MET A 1 22.12 22.89 59.95
N SER A 2 21.34 21.85 59.67
CA SER A 2 20.03 21.90 58.97
C SER A 2 20.21 21.99 57.45
N VAL A 3 20.07 20.82 56.84
CA VAL A 3 19.96 20.53 55.41
C VAL A 3 18.64 21.11 54.89
N LYS A 4 18.57 21.62 53.65
CA LYS A 4 17.64 21.13 52.60
C LYS A 4 17.69 21.91 51.27
N PRO A 5 17.31 21.24 50.17
CA PRO A 5 17.68 21.57 48.80
C PRO A 5 16.61 22.41 48.07
N VAL A 6 17.07 23.20 47.09
CA VAL A 6 16.24 23.92 46.12
C VAL A 6 15.77 22.94 45.04
N TYR A 7 14.79 22.13 45.39
CA TYR A 7 13.94 21.40 44.44
C TYR A 7 12.53 21.58 44.97
N PHE A 8 11.74 22.52 44.48
CA PHE A 8 10.26 22.54 44.58
C PHE A 8 9.69 23.85 44.00
N ILE A 9 10.05 24.23 42.76
CA ILE A 9 9.23 25.20 42.01
C ILE A 9 9.15 24.72 40.56
N PHE A 10 8.46 23.62 40.33
CA PHE A 10 7.79 23.30 39.05
C PHE A 10 6.74 22.19 39.23
N ILE A 11 6.07 22.16 40.39
CA ILE A 11 4.87 21.36 40.62
C ILE A 11 3.76 22.32 41.02
N GLY A 12 3.23 23.04 40.03
CA GLY A 12 2.20 24.05 40.26
C GLY A 12 1.45 24.47 39.00
N LEU A 13 1.44 23.64 37.97
CA LEU A 13 0.78 23.92 36.69
C LEU A 13 0.01 22.70 36.15
N PHE A 14 -0.48 21.84 37.05
CA PHE A 14 -1.22 20.62 36.69
C PHE A 14 -2.63 20.51 37.30
N ILE A 15 -3.21 21.61 37.80
CA ILE A 15 -4.55 21.58 38.44
C ILE A 15 -5.55 22.56 37.80
N ILE A 16 -5.30 23.01 36.57
CA ILE A 16 -6.34 23.63 35.74
C ILE A 16 -6.70 22.65 34.62
N SER A 17 -7.08 21.43 35.01
CA SER A 17 -7.78 20.51 34.11
C SER A 17 -9.28 20.70 34.34
N CYS A 18 -9.91 21.27 33.33
CA CYS A 18 -11.34 21.48 33.10
C CYS A 18 -12.31 20.77 34.06
N ASN A 19 -12.97 21.55 34.92
CA ASN A 19 -14.22 21.13 35.55
C ASN A 19 -15.42 21.72 34.78
N SER A 20 -15.51 21.41 33.48
CA SER A 20 -16.73 21.69 32.72
C SER A 20 -17.73 20.57 33.00
N PRO A 21 -18.98 20.89 33.39
CA PRO A 21 -20.00 19.87 33.59
C PRO A 21 -20.21 19.12 32.26
N GLN A 22 -19.90 17.83 32.23
CA GLN A 22 -20.25 16.96 31.11
C GLN A 22 -21.78 16.94 30.99
N LYS A 23 -22.29 17.67 30.01
CA LYS A 23 -23.65 17.51 29.53
C LYS A 23 -23.72 16.08 28.98
N LYS A 24 -24.43 15.18 29.67
CA LYS A 24 -24.78 13.87 29.13
C LYS A 24 -25.67 14.11 27.92
N GLU A 25 -25.07 14.23 26.74
CA GLU A 25 -25.79 14.07 25.50
C GLU A 25 -26.24 12.61 25.46
N THR A 26 -27.54 12.43 25.66
CA THR A 26 -28.23 11.20 25.28
C THR A 26 -28.22 11.19 23.76
N THR A 27 -27.17 10.60 23.18
CA THR A 27 -27.11 10.32 21.75
C THR A 27 -28.30 9.44 21.39
N LYS A 28 -29.32 10.04 20.76
CA LYS A 28 -30.40 9.29 20.12
C LYS A 28 -29.77 8.31 19.14
N PRO A 29 -30.21 7.04 19.08
CA PRO A 29 -29.66 6.09 18.14
C PRO A 29 -29.83 6.65 16.72
N VAL A 30 -28.70 6.88 16.04
CA VAL A 30 -28.70 7.25 14.63
C VAL A 30 -29.26 6.03 13.88
N PRO A 31 -30.33 6.18 13.08
CA PRO A 31 -30.87 5.07 12.32
C PRO A 31 -29.79 4.57 11.35
N ILE A 32 -29.37 3.33 11.51
CA ILE A 32 -28.40 2.69 10.62
C ILE A 32 -29.14 2.34 9.33
N THR A 33 -28.84 3.07 8.25
CA THR A 33 -29.32 2.71 6.91
C THR A 33 -28.48 1.55 6.39
N LEU A 34 -29.12 0.39 6.21
CA LEU A 34 -28.47 -0.75 5.57
C LEU A 34 -28.40 -0.49 4.06
N VAL A 35 -27.20 -0.30 3.55
CA VAL A 35 -26.95 -0.19 2.10
C VAL A 35 -26.63 -1.59 1.57
N LYS A 36 -27.17 -1.95 0.39
CA LYS A 36 -26.83 -3.21 -0.26
C LYS A 36 -25.33 -3.24 -0.55
N THR A 37 -24.67 -4.33 -0.17
CA THR A 37 -23.27 -4.57 -0.54
C THR A 37 -23.15 -4.62 -2.06
N PRO A 38 -22.22 -3.87 -2.67
CA PRO A 38 -21.99 -3.98 -4.11
C PRO A 38 -21.54 -5.40 -4.46
N GLU A 39 -22.18 -5.99 -5.45
CA GLU A 39 -21.79 -7.26 -6.04
C GLU A 39 -20.86 -6.97 -7.22
N LEU A 40 -19.75 -7.71 -7.33
CA LEU A 40 -18.85 -7.55 -8.46
C LEU A 40 -19.40 -8.34 -9.66
N THR A 41 -19.95 -7.64 -10.63
CA THR A 41 -20.47 -8.22 -11.88
C THR A 41 -19.38 -8.39 -12.94
N LEU A 42 -19.64 -9.17 -13.99
CA LEU A 42 -18.72 -9.28 -15.14
C LEU A 42 -18.44 -7.93 -15.81
N ALA A 43 -19.47 -7.08 -15.95
CA ALA A 43 -19.30 -5.74 -16.52
C ALA A 43 -18.36 -4.87 -15.67
N GLU A 44 -18.48 -4.95 -14.34
CA GLU A 44 -17.57 -4.25 -13.44
C GLU A 44 -16.18 -4.86 -13.41
N ALA A 45 -16.07 -6.20 -13.50
CA ALA A 45 -14.79 -6.89 -13.64
C ALA A 45 -14.03 -6.44 -14.89
N ASN A 46 -14.71 -6.37 -16.05
CA ASN A 46 -14.14 -5.86 -17.30
C ASN A 46 -13.70 -4.40 -17.15
N ARG A 47 -14.52 -3.55 -16.51
CA ARG A 47 -14.15 -2.15 -16.23
C ARG A 47 -12.94 -2.02 -15.32
N LEU A 48 -12.86 -2.84 -14.27
CA LEU A 48 -11.76 -2.82 -13.31
C LEU A 48 -10.46 -3.33 -13.92
N ALA A 49 -10.51 -4.36 -14.77
CA ALA A 49 -9.34 -4.90 -15.45
C ALA A 49 -8.63 -3.85 -16.33
N GLN A 50 -9.36 -2.88 -16.88
CA GLN A 50 -8.78 -1.79 -17.68
C GLN A 50 -7.89 -0.84 -16.86
N LEU A 51 -8.03 -0.79 -15.53
CA LEU A 51 -7.22 0.10 -14.70
C LEU A 51 -5.73 -0.32 -14.73
N PRO A 52 -5.36 -1.54 -14.30
CA PRO A 52 -3.98 -1.99 -14.34
C PRO A 52 -3.48 -2.25 -15.77
N LEU A 53 -4.34 -2.71 -16.69
CA LEU A 53 -3.91 -2.95 -18.09
C LEU A 53 -3.38 -1.70 -18.77
N ARG A 54 -3.90 -0.52 -18.44
CA ARG A 54 -3.44 0.76 -19.02
C ARG A 54 -2.07 1.20 -18.52
N CYS A 55 -1.57 0.66 -17.40
CA CYS A 55 -0.35 1.15 -16.78
C CYS A 55 0.73 0.09 -16.51
N MET A 56 0.42 -1.21 -16.58
CA MET A 56 1.36 -2.27 -16.16
C MET A 56 2.68 -2.33 -16.94
N GLU A 57 2.76 -1.70 -18.12
CA GLU A 57 3.98 -1.56 -18.93
C GLU A 57 4.42 -0.09 -19.11
N THR A 58 3.75 0.85 -18.43
CA THR A 58 4.02 2.28 -18.51
C THR A 58 5.02 2.68 -17.43
N GLU A 59 6.24 2.99 -17.83
CA GLU A 59 7.36 3.25 -16.90
C GLU A 59 7.31 4.63 -16.23
N TYR A 60 6.72 5.65 -16.85
CA TYR A 60 6.70 7.01 -16.30
C TYR A 60 5.32 7.68 -16.38
N PRO A 61 4.97 8.56 -15.40
CA PRO A 61 5.73 8.88 -14.20
C PRO A 61 5.74 7.72 -13.18
N ASN A 62 6.85 7.56 -12.44
CA ASN A 62 7.00 6.52 -11.43
C ASN A 62 7.71 7.05 -10.17
N LYS A 63 7.22 6.63 -8.99
CA LYS A 63 7.72 6.96 -7.66
C LYS A 63 8.41 5.73 -7.06
N LEU A 64 9.75 5.72 -7.11
CA LEU A 64 10.55 4.56 -6.71
C LEU A 64 10.54 4.25 -5.22
N GLY A 65 10.44 5.26 -4.34
CA GLY A 65 10.41 5.05 -2.88
C GLY A 65 11.68 4.47 -2.26
N GLN A 66 12.77 4.34 -3.02
CA GLN A 66 14.02 3.68 -2.61
C GLN A 66 14.89 4.54 -1.67
N THR A 67 15.73 3.86 -0.89
CA THR A 67 16.81 4.51 -0.12
C THR A 67 18.12 4.37 -0.91
N LEU A 68 18.78 5.49 -1.19
CA LEU A 68 20.06 5.48 -1.91
C LEU A 68 21.22 5.38 -0.91
N GLY A 69 22.01 4.32 -1.02
CA GLY A 69 23.27 4.15 -0.30
C GLY A 69 24.43 4.83 -1.02
N SER A 70 24.39 4.91 -2.35
CA SER A 70 25.34 5.66 -3.16
C SER A 70 24.76 6.08 -4.52
N ALA A 71 25.54 6.82 -5.31
CA ALA A 71 25.13 7.22 -6.66
C ALA A 71 24.88 6.05 -7.62
N THR A 72 25.46 4.86 -7.37
CA THR A 72 25.26 3.67 -8.21
C THR A 72 23.87 3.05 -8.08
N ASP A 73 23.12 3.45 -7.05
CA ASP A 73 21.76 2.99 -6.80
C ASP A 73 20.73 3.70 -7.69
N LEU A 74 21.12 4.80 -8.35
CA LEU A 74 20.28 5.50 -9.30
C LEU A 74 20.13 4.70 -10.60
N ASN A 75 18.92 4.22 -10.85
CA ASN A 75 18.54 3.50 -12.06
C ASN A 75 17.08 3.81 -12.45
N THR A 76 16.65 3.35 -13.62
CA THR A 76 15.25 3.54 -14.06
C THR A 76 14.31 2.56 -13.33
N PRO A 77 12.99 2.86 -13.24
CA PRO A 77 12.02 1.93 -12.66
C PRO A 77 12.05 0.55 -13.29
N LYS A 78 12.16 0.45 -14.62
CA LYS A 78 12.23 -0.84 -15.30
C LYS A 78 13.48 -1.64 -14.98
N THR A 79 14.61 -0.97 -14.76
CA THR A 79 15.84 -1.64 -14.33
C THR A 79 15.76 -2.11 -12.89
N LEU A 80 15.19 -1.30 -11.99
CA LEU A 80 15.11 -1.62 -10.57
C LEU A 80 14.07 -2.70 -10.26
N HIS A 81 12.93 -2.65 -10.97
CA HIS A 81 11.75 -3.48 -10.70
C HIS A 81 11.14 -4.04 -11.99
N PRO A 82 11.85 -4.89 -12.74
CA PRO A 82 11.40 -5.31 -14.07
C PRO A 82 10.08 -6.10 -14.07
N ALA A 83 9.66 -6.68 -12.93
CA ALA A 83 8.35 -7.33 -12.82
C ALA A 83 7.24 -6.33 -12.49
N PHE A 84 7.57 -5.24 -11.80
CA PHE A 84 6.61 -4.32 -11.18
C PHE A 84 6.92 -2.83 -11.44
N TYR A 85 7.54 -2.50 -12.58
CA TYR A 85 7.91 -1.13 -12.93
C TYR A 85 6.74 -0.29 -13.43
N GLY A 86 5.71 -0.93 -13.94
CA GLY A 86 4.53 -0.26 -14.47
C GLY A 86 3.74 0.47 -13.40
N CYS A 87 2.84 1.35 -13.85
CA CYS A 87 2.01 2.18 -12.99
C CYS A 87 2.83 3.18 -12.16
N PHE A 88 2.15 3.86 -11.22
CA PHE A 88 2.74 5.01 -10.53
C PHE A 88 3.86 4.65 -9.57
N ASP A 89 3.84 3.46 -8.97
CA ASP A 89 4.90 2.93 -8.11
C ASP A 89 4.82 1.40 -8.08
N TRP A 90 5.87 0.79 -7.51
CA TRP A 90 5.96 -0.67 -7.35
C TRP A 90 4.72 -1.26 -6.69
N HIS A 91 4.22 -0.61 -5.64
CA HIS A 91 3.04 -1.02 -4.89
C HIS A 91 1.78 -1.09 -5.77
N SER A 92 1.53 -0.02 -6.52
CA SER A 92 0.40 0.07 -7.46
C SER A 92 0.50 -1.00 -8.54
N ALA A 93 1.71 -1.27 -9.04
CA ALA A 93 1.94 -2.35 -9.99
C ALA A 93 1.57 -3.71 -9.38
N VAL A 94 2.06 -4.05 -8.20
CA VAL A 94 1.75 -5.32 -7.52
C VAL A 94 0.24 -5.48 -7.30
N HIS A 95 -0.43 -4.43 -6.83
CA HIS A 95 -1.89 -4.43 -6.69
C HIS A 95 -2.60 -4.65 -8.03
N GLY A 96 -2.12 -3.99 -9.08
CA GLY A 96 -2.64 -4.15 -10.43
C GLY A 96 -2.52 -5.58 -10.93
N HIS A 97 -1.34 -6.19 -10.82
CA HIS A 97 -1.09 -7.57 -11.21
C HIS A 97 -1.96 -8.55 -10.42
N TRP A 98 -2.03 -8.41 -9.09
CA TRP A 98 -2.88 -9.27 -8.26
C TRP A 98 -4.37 -9.12 -8.57
N SER A 99 -4.83 -7.89 -8.81
CA SER A 99 -6.22 -7.63 -9.20
C SER A 99 -6.57 -8.35 -10.50
N LEU A 100 -5.67 -8.34 -11.50
CA LEU A 100 -5.86 -9.05 -12.76
C LEU A 100 -5.89 -10.57 -12.56
N VAL A 101 -4.97 -11.12 -11.76
CA VAL A 101 -4.97 -12.56 -11.42
C VAL A 101 -6.29 -12.97 -10.75
N LYS A 102 -6.76 -12.16 -9.79
CA LYS A 102 -8.02 -12.41 -9.09
C LYS A 102 -9.21 -12.35 -10.06
N LEU A 103 -9.29 -11.33 -10.91
CA LEU A 103 -10.36 -11.18 -11.89
C LEU A 103 -10.38 -12.36 -12.88
N LEU A 104 -9.22 -12.79 -13.39
CA LEU A 104 -9.11 -13.98 -14.24
C LEU A 104 -9.59 -15.27 -13.57
N LYS A 105 -9.45 -15.39 -12.24
CA LYS A 105 -9.90 -16.56 -11.48
C LYS A 105 -11.41 -16.56 -11.23
N GLU A 106 -12.00 -15.39 -10.97
CA GLU A 106 -13.43 -15.29 -10.64
C GLU A 106 -14.33 -15.09 -11.85
N PHE A 107 -13.81 -14.54 -12.95
CA PHE A 107 -14.55 -14.30 -14.19
C PHE A 107 -13.84 -15.00 -15.35
N PRO A 108 -14.19 -16.27 -15.65
CA PRO A 108 -13.62 -17.01 -16.78
C PRO A 108 -13.86 -16.31 -18.13
N ASP A 109 -14.98 -15.60 -18.26
CA ASP A 109 -15.39 -14.87 -19.46
C ASP A 109 -14.91 -13.40 -19.47
N LEU A 110 -13.86 -13.07 -18.70
CA LEU A 110 -13.30 -11.72 -18.65
C LEU A 110 -12.78 -11.29 -20.02
N ASP A 111 -13.10 -10.06 -20.43
CA ASP A 111 -12.58 -9.50 -21.68
C ASP A 111 -11.04 -9.44 -21.63
N ASN A 112 -10.41 -9.73 -22.77
CA ASN A 112 -8.94 -9.73 -22.92
C ASN A 112 -8.21 -10.73 -22.00
N ALA A 113 -8.87 -11.78 -21.51
CA ALA A 113 -8.27 -12.74 -20.58
C ALA A 113 -6.90 -13.27 -21.06
N ASP A 114 -6.78 -13.62 -22.34
CA ASP A 114 -5.51 -14.12 -22.91
C ASP A 114 -4.42 -13.05 -22.93
N THR A 115 -4.76 -11.83 -23.34
CA THR A 115 -3.83 -10.68 -23.31
C THR A 115 -3.36 -10.42 -21.88
N ILE A 116 -4.27 -10.46 -20.90
CA ILE A 116 -3.92 -10.29 -19.48
C ILE A 116 -2.95 -11.38 -19.06
N ARG A 117 -3.23 -12.65 -19.37
CA ARG A 117 -2.34 -13.78 -19.04
C ARG A 117 -0.96 -13.61 -19.67
N GLN A 118 -0.90 -13.25 -20.94
CA GLN A 118 0.37 -13.03 -21.65
C GLN A 118 1.20 -11.92 -20.99
N LYS A 119 0.58 -10.78 -20.67
CA LYS A 119 1.28 -9.67 -20.01
C LYS A 119 1.75 -10.02 -18.60
N LEU A 120 0.92 -10.71 -17.81
CA LEU A 120 1.30 -11.20 -16.48
C LEU A 120 2.50 -12.15 -16.56
N LEU A 121 2.49 -13.10 -17.51
CA LEU A 121 3.58 -14.06 -17.69
C LEU A 121 4.87 -13.39 -18.17
N ALA A 122 4.78 -12.41 -19.08
CA ALA A 122 5.93 -11.64 -19.54
C ALA A 122 6.54 -10.79 -18.41
N GLY A 123 5.70 -10.16 -17.59
CA GLY A 123 6.14 -9.39 -16.43
C GLY A 123 6.76 -10.26 -15.34
N MET A 124 6.20 -11.44 -15.06
CA MET A 124 6.66 -12.37 -14.02
C MET A 124 7.62 -13.44 -14.55
N SER A 125 8.44 -13.11 -15.55
CA SER A 125 9.49 -14.03 -16.02
C SER A 125 10.44 -14.40 -14.89
N LYS A 126 11.11 -15.55 -15.01
CA LYS A 126 12.10 -16.01 -14.01
C LYS A 126 13.17 -14.94 -13.80
N GLU A 127 13.64 -14.34 -14.89
CA GLU A 127 14.67 -13.31 -14.90
C GLU A 127 14.22 -12.05 -14.15
N HIS A 128 12.98 -11.59 -14.39
CA HIS A 128 12.45 -10.43 -13.69
C HIS A 128 12.26 -10.69 -12.20
N ILE A 129 11.72 -11.84 -11.81
CA ILE A 129 11.54 -12.19 -10.39
C ILE A 129 12.89 -12.31 -9.67
N LEU A 130 13.92 -12.87 -10.32
CA LEU A 130 15.26 -12.90 -9.75
C LEU A 130 15.84 -11.50 -9.53
N ALA A 131 15.54 -10.54 -10.41
CA ALA A 131 15.94 -9.15 -10.23
C ALA A 131 15.20 -8.48 -9.04
N GLU A 132 13.89 -8.72 -8.87
CA GLU A 132 13.15 -8.24 -7.69
C GLU A 132 13.77 -8.81 -6.40
N VAL A 133 14.06 -10.11 -6.37
CA VAL A 133 14.70 -10.77 -5.21
C VAL A 133 16.08 -10.17 -4.94
N ALA A 134 16.88 -9.91 -5.98
CA ALA A 134 18.16 -9.24 -5.83
C ALA A 134 18.02 -7.83 -5.25
N TYR A 135 17.01 -7.07 -5.69
CA TYR A 135 16.69 -5.74 -5.14
C TYR A 135 16.40 -5.81 -3.63
N PHE A 136 15.51 -6.72 -3.20
CA PHE A 136 15.14 -6.86 -1.79
C PHE A 136 16.29 -7.33 -0.88
N ASN A 137 17.30 -7.98 -1.44
CA ASN A 137 18.48 -8.42 -0.70
C ASN A 137 19.53 -7.32 -0.48
N ARG A 138 19.36 -6.12 -1.07
CA ARG A 138 20.24 -4.97 -0.84
C ARG A 138 20.17 -4.52 0.63
N GLU A 139 21.30 -4.04 1.17
CA GLU A 139 21.37 -3.62 2.57
C GLU A 139 20.41 -2.47 2.91
N THR A 140 20.22 -1.55 1.96
CA THR A 140 19.33 -0.37 2.10
C THR A 140 17.85 -0.71 2.00
N GLU A 141 17.48 -1.87 1.43
CA GLU A 141 16.10 -2.20 1.06
C GLU A 141 15.41 -3.16 2.03
N LYS A 142 16.03 -3.46 3.17
CA LYS A 142 15.46 -4.38 4.19
C LYS A 142 14.06 -3.96 4.67
N SER A 143 13.75 -2.66 4.63
CA SER A 143 12.44 -2.10 5.01
C SER A 143 11.62 -1.57 3.84
N TYR A 144 12.07 -1.78 2.60
CA TYR A 144 11.34 -1.35 1.41
C TYR A 144 9.93 -1.93 1.42
N GLU A 145 8.93 -1.08 1.22
CA GLU A 145 7.51 -1.44 1.18
C GLU A 145 6.99 -2.19 2.43
N ARG A 146 7.77 -2.20 3.53
CA ARG A 146 7.47 -2.98 4.74
C ARG A 146 6.14 -2.57 5.37
N THR A 147 5.79 -1.29 5.34
CA THR A 147 4.50 -0.79 5.83
C THR A 147 3.31 -1.50 5.16
N TYR A 148 3.44 -1.86 3.89
CA TYR A 148 2.39 -2.53 3.13
C TYR A 148 2.34 -4.03 3.43
N GLY A 149 3.49 -4.70 3.55
CA GLY A 149 3.56 -6.10 3.97
C GLY A 149 3.02 -6.31 5.40
N TRP A 150 3.30 -5.39 6.32
CA TRP A 150 2.81 -5.46 7.69
C TRP A 150 1.31 -5.16 7.80
N ALA A 151 0.79 -4.25 6.97
CA ALA A 151 -0.65 -4.01 6.89
C ALA A 151 -1.43 -5.27 6.46
N TRP A 152 -0.84 -6.13 5.62
CA TRP A 152 -1.45 -7.41 5.25
C TRP A 152 -1.39 -8.43 6.39
N LEU A 153 -0.24 -8.54 7.08
CA LEU A 153 -0.10 -9.44 8.23
C LEU A 153 -1.04 -9.10 9.39
N LEU A 154 -1.33 -7.81 9.60
CA LEU A 154 -2.20 -7.34 10.69
C LEU A 154 -3.70 -7.31 10.33
N LYS A 155 -4.04 -7.59 9.07
CA LYS A 155 -5.43 -7.61 8.55
C LYS A 155 -5.94 -9.03 8.27
N LEU A 156 -5.04 -9.98 8.07
CA LEU A 156 -5.35 -11.42 8.00
C LEU A 156 -5.33 -12.05 9.39
#